data_AF-A0A969GYQ0-F1
#
_entry.id   AF-A0A969GYQ0-F1
#
_cell.length_a   1.000
_cell.length_b   1.000
_cell.length_c   1.000
_cell.angle_alpha   90.00
_cell.angle_beta   90.00
_cell.angle_gamma   90.00
#
_symmetry.space_group_name_H-M   'P 1'
#
loop_
_entity.id
_entity.type
_entity.pdbx_description
1 polymer ?
#
loop_
_entity_poly.entity_id
_entity_poly.type
_entity_poly.pdbx_seq_one_letter_code
_entity_poly.pdbx_strand_id
1 'polypeptide(L)'
;MNFSPDLQQAIEQIASDQGMSSEEFIVKTLIEKINSLKQATSHSSLPQTGLEEKDGILVFNTESLDHVDFNGLIAQSREESDWEQLKL
;
A
#
# COMPACT_ATOMS: atom_id res chain seq x y z
N MET A 1 3.82 29.83 18.79
CA MET A 1 4.71 28.72 18.41
C MET A 1 6.01 29.33 17.88
N ASN A 2 7.18 28.73 18.10
CA ASN A 2 8.45 29.29 17.63
C ASN A 2 8.89 28.56 16.35
N PHE A 3 8.56 29.13 15.19
CA PHE A 3 8.94 28.60 13.88
C PHE A 3 10.14 29.38 13.32
N SER A 4 10.84 28.81 12.35
CA SER A 4 11.82 29.59 11.59
C SER A 4 11.09 30.73 10.84
N PRO A 5 11.75 31.87 10.62
CA PRO A 5 11.14 33.00 9.91
C PRO A 5 10.53 32.61 8.56
N ASP A 6 11.25 31.78 7.79
CA ASP A 6 10.79 31.30 6.48
C ASP A 6 9.51 30.47 6.57
N LEU A 7 9.43 29.59 7.58
CA LEU A 7 8.25 28.74 7.79
C LEU A 7 7.06 29.57 8.26
N GLN A 8 7.30 30.56 9.13
CA GLN A 8 6.25 31.46 9.60
C GLN A 8 5.66 32.27 8.44
N GLN A 9 6.51 32.83 7.58
CA GLN A 9 6.07 33.57 6.39
C GLN A 9 5.25 32.68 5.45
N ALA A 10 5.69 31.44 5.21
CA ALA A 10 4.94 30.49 4.39
C ALA A 10 3.57 30.14 4.99
N ILE A 11 3.50 29.93 6.31
CA ILE A 11 2.24 29.66 7.02
C ILE A 11 1.27 30.83 6.86
N GLU A 12 1.73 32.06 7.12
CA GLU A 12 0.88 33.26 7.06
C GLU A 12 0.35 33.50 5.63
N GLN A 13 1.20 33.34 4.62
CA GLN A 13 0.81 33.50 3.22
C GLN A 13 -0.26 32.48 2.81
N ILE A 14 0.00 31.19 3.08
CA ILE A 14 -0.90 30.12 2.67
C ILE A 14 -2.22 30.17 3.45
N ALA A 15 -2.18 30.51 4.74
CA ALA A 15 -3.39 30.67 5.55
C ALA A 15 -4.26 31.82 5.02
N SER A 16 -3.63 32.96 4.69
CA SER A 16 -4.29 34.11 4.06
C SER A 16 -4.94 33.74 2.71
N ASP A 17 -4.21 33.03 1.84
CA ASP A 17 -4.72 32.59 0.53
C ASP A 17 -5.91 31.62 0.65
N GLN A 18 -5.98 30.85 1.75
CA GLN A 18 -7.09 29.94 2.04
C GLN A 18 -8.20 30.58 2.89
N GLY A 19 -8.08 31.88 3.24
CA GLY A 19 -9.08 32.61 4.03
C GLY A 19 -9.22 32.10 5.47
N MET A 20 -8.15 31.57 6.07
CA MET A 20 -8.13 31.03 7.44
C MET A 20 -7.03 31.65 8.29
N SER A 21 -7.10 31.48 9.62
CA SER A 21 -6.00 31.90 10.51
C SER A 21 -4.80 30.96 10.40
N SER A 22 -3.61 31.49 10.72
CA SER A 22 -2.37 30.71 10.79
C SER A 22 -2.50 29.53 11.75
N GLU A 23 -3.19 29.71 12.88
CA GLU A 23 -3.44 28.66 13.86
C GLU A 23 -4.33 27.54 13.30
N GLU A 24 -5.43 27.89 12.63
CA GLU A 24 -6.32 26.92 11.98
C GLU A 24 -5.60 26.13 10.90
N PHE A 25 -4.80 26.82 10.08
CA PHE A 25 -3.99 26.19 9.05
C PHE A 25 -3.02 25.16 9.65
N ILE A 26 -2.32 25.51 10.74
CA ILE A 26 -1.38 24.61 11.40
C ILE A 26 -2.11 23.36 11.92
N VAL A 27 -3.23 23.55 12.63
CA VAL A 27 -4.00 22.43 13.20
C VAL A 27 -4.51 21.51 12.09
N LYS A 28 -5.11 22.07 11.04
CA LYS A 28 -5.62 21.31 9.90
C LYS A 28 -4.51 20.54 9.20
N THR A 29 -3.38 21.20 8.93
CA THR A 29 -2.21 20.57 8.30
C THR A 29 -1.65 19.44 9.14
N LEU A 30 -1.59 19.59 10.47
CA LEU A 30 -1.15 18.53 11.37
C LEU A 30 -2.12 17.35 11.38
N ILE A 31 -3.44 17.60 11.41
CA ILE A 31 -4.46 16.55 11.32
C ILE A 31 -4.32 15.79 10.00
N GLU A 32 -4.22 16.49 8.88
CA GLU A 32 -4.03 15.88 7.57
C GLU A 32 -2.74 15.07 7.50
N LYS A 33 -1.62 15.60 8.01
CA LYS A 33 -0.34 14.90 8.03
C LYS A 33 -0.40 13.64 8.91
N ILE A 34 -1.00 13.72 10.09
CA ILE A 34 -1.19 12.56 10.99
C ILE A 34 -2.09 11.52 10.31
N ASN A 35 -3.19 11.93 9.68
CA ASN A 35 -4.07 11.02 8.96
C ASN A 35 -3.35 10.35 7.79
N SER A 36 -2.58 11.10 7.00
CA SER A 36 -1.76 10.55 5.92
C SER A 36 -0.67 9.61 6.41
N LEU A 37 -0.05 9.88 7.57
CA LEU A 37 0.93 8.99 8.18
C LEU A 37 0.27 7.71 8.72
N LYS A 38 -0.89 7.84 9.38
CA LYS A 38 -1.70 6.68 9.82
C LYS A 38 -2.13 5.85 8.62
N GLN A 39 -2.60 6.50 7.56
CA GLN A 39 -2.91 5.86 6.30
C GLN A 39 -1.68 5.18 5.71
N ALA A 40 -0.50 5.81 5.67
CA ALA A 40 0.71 5.14 5.19
C ALA A 40 1.11 3.92 6.03
N THR A 41 0.93 3.97 7.36
CA THR A 41 1.12 2.80 8.23
C THR A 41 0.04 1.73 8.04
N SER A 42 -1.17 2.11 7.64
CA SER A 42 -2.26 1.18 7.29
C SER A 42 -2.19 0.70 5.83
N HIS A 43 -1.52 1.43 4.94
CA HIS A 43 -1.39 1.22 3.49
C HIS A 43 0.00 0.69 3.08
N SER A 44 0.73 0.07 4.02
CA SER A 44 1.47 -1.15 3.66
C SER A 44 0.54 -2.32 3.32
N SER A 45 -0.78 -2.09 3.32
CA SER A 45 -1.72 -2.82 2.48
C SER A 45 -1.70 -2.23 1.06
N LEU A 46 -0.70 -2.64 0.27
CA LEU A 46 -1.03 -3.01 -1.11
C LEU A 46 -2.22 -4.00 -1.04
N PRO A 47 -3.08 -4.10 -2.05
CA PRO A 47 -4.03 -5.21 -2.11
C PRO A 47 -3.21 -6.49 -2.30
N GLN A 48 -2.62 -7.00 -1.22
CA GLN A 48 -2.18 -8.37 -1.13
C GLN A 48 -3.48 -9.15 -1.02
N THR A 49 -4.09 -9.43 -2.15
CA THR A 49 -5.17 -10.40 -2.26
C THR A 49 -4.67 -11.68 -1.59
N GLY A 50 -5.11 -11.90 -0.35
CA GLY A 50 -4.81 -13.07 0.44
C GLY A 50 -3.82 -12.91 1.60
N LEU A 51 -2.87 -11.96 1.63
CA LEU A 51 -1.88 -11.96 2.73
C LEU A 51 -2.41 -11.24 3.98
N GLU A 52 -2.54 -11.98 5.08
CA GLU A 52 -2.93 -11.47 6.39
C GLU A 52 -2.01 -11.97 7.51
N GLU A 53 -1.92 -11.23 8.60
CA GLU A 53 -1.24 -11.69 9.82
C GLU A 53 -2.27 -12.33 10.77
N LYS A 54 -2.04 -13.58 11.16
CA LYS A 54 -2.88 -14.32 12.10
C LYS A 54 -2.00 -14.97 13.16
N ASP A 55 -2.23 -14.60 14.42
CA ASP A 55 -1.48 -15.10 15.59
C ASP A 55 0.06 -14.93 15.48
N GLY A 56 0.53 -13.84 14.86
CA GLY A 56 1.96 -13.56 14.64
C GLY A 56 2.57 -14.31 13.45
N ILE A 57 1.75 -14.95 12.62
CA ILE A 57 2.16 -15.69 11.42
C ILE A 57 1.57 -15.00 10.20
N LEU A 58 2.40 -14.80 9.16
CA LEU A 58 1.94 -14.33 7.85
C LEU A 58 1.27 -15.49 7.10
N VAL A 59 -0.01 -15.33 6.79
CA VAL A 59 -0.89 -16.35 6.19
C VAL A 59 -1.45 -15.83 4.86
N PHE A 60 -1.40 -16.65 3.82
CA PHE A 60 -2.08 -16.38 2.55
C PHE A 60 -3.43 -17.09 2.51
N ASN A 61 -4.51 -16.33 2.46
CA ASN A 61 -5.86 -16.77 2.16
C ASN A 61 -6.03 -16.91 0.65
N THR A 62 -6.03 -18.15 0.19
CA THR A 62 -6.30 -18.52 -1.20
C THR A 62 -7.58 -19.35 -1.29
N GLU A 63 -8.16 -19.42 -2.49
CA GLU A 63 -9.22 -20.40 -2.76
C GLU A 63 -8.70 -21.82 -2.56
N SER A 64 -9.58 -22.74 -2.18
CA SER A 64 -9.21 -24.15 -2.01
C SER A 64 -8.78 -24.74 -3.34
N LEU A 65 -7.67 -25.48 -3.34
CA LEU A 65 -7.13 -26.16 -4.51
C LEU A 65 -7.77 -27.55 -4.72
N ASP A 66 -8.85 -27.89 -4.02
CA ASP A 66 -9.54 -29.20 -4.13
C ASP A 66 -10.00 -29.53 -5.55
N HIS A 67 -10.20 -28.49 -6.38
CA HIS A 67 -10.63 -28.62 -7.77
C HIS A 67 -9.45 -28.75 -8.76
N VAL A 68 -8.20 -28.62 -8.29
CA VAL A 68 -7.01 -28.62 -9.13
C VAL A 68 -6.48 -30.03 -9.30
N ASP A 69 -6.50 -30.54 -10.54
CA ASP A 69 -5.83 -31.78 -10.89
C ASP A 69 -4.33 -31.54 -11.15
N PHE A 70 -3.54 -31.68 -10.08
CA PHE A 70 -2.09 -31.52 -10.18
C PHE A 70 -1.43 -32.54 -11.11
N ASN A 71 -1.97 -33.75 -11.24
CA ASN A 71 -1.38 -34.77 -12.12
C ASN A 71 -1.57 -34.39 -13.58
N GLY A 72 -2.77 -33.88 -13.93
CA GLY A 72 -3.04 -33.33 -15.26
C GLY A 72 -2.12 -32.15 -15.59
N LEU A 73 -1.93 -31.22 -14.66
CA LEU A 73 -1.02 -30.07 -14.85
C LEU A 73 0.43 -30.50 -15.04
N ILE A 74 0.92 -31.47 -14.27
CA ILE A 74 2.29 -32.00 -14.41
C ILE A 74 2.47 -32.70 -15.76
N ALA A 75 1.48 -33.48 -16.20
CA ALA A 75 1.53 -34.15 -17.50
C ALA A 75 1.57 -33.13 -18.64
N GLN A 76 0.72 -32.10 -18.60
CA GLN A 76 0.69 -31.01 -19.58
C GLN A 76 2.03 -30.26 -19.62
N SER A 77 2.60 -29.91 -18.47
CA SER A 77 3.88 -29.20 -18.40
C SER A 77 5.04 -29.99 -19.02
N ARG A 78 5.03 -31.32 -18.89
CA ARG A 78 6.04 -32.19 -19.53
C ARG A 78 5.87 -32.24 -21.04
N GLU A 79 4.64 -32.34 -21.53
CA GLU A 79 4.35 -32.31 -22.97
C GLU A 79 4.76 -30.97 -23.60
N GLU A 80 4.47 -29.85 -22.93
CA GLU A 80 4.94 -28.52 -23.35
C GLU A 80 6.47 -28.42 -23.36
N SER A 81 7.15 -29.01 -22.37
CA SER A 81 8.63 -29.06 -22.31
C SER A 81 9.23 -29.88 -23.46
N ASP A 82 8.56 -30.95 -23.89
CA ASP A 82 8.99 -31.78 -25.02
C ASP A 82 8.85 -31.01 -26.35
N TRP A 83 7.82 -30.16 -26.49
CA TRP A 83 7.64 -29.28 -27.66
C TRP A 83 8.68 -28.15 -27.74
N GLU A 84 9.19 -27.65 -26.60
CA GLU A 84 10.27 -26.67 -26.59
C GLU A 84 11.63 -27.29 -26.94
N GLN A 85 11.86 -28.55 -26.60
CA GLN A 85 13.10 -29.27 -26.96
C GLN A 85 13.18 -29.67 -28.44
N LEU A 86 12.05 -29.84 -29.12
CA LEU A 86 11.99 -30.15 -30.56
C LEU A 86 12.18 -28.93 -31.48
N LYS A 87 12.30 -27.72 -30.92
CA LYS A 87 12.50 -26.46 -31.67
C LYS A 87 13.97 -25.99 -31.73
N LEU A 88 14.93 -26.82 -31.32
CA LEU A 88 16.38 -26.58 -31.44
C LEU A 88 16.99 -27.39 -32.60
#